data_AF-A0A4P6MHR2-F1
#
_entry.id   AF-A0A4P6MHR2-F1
#
_cell.length_a   1.000
_cell.length_b   1.000
_cell.length_c   1.000
_cell.angle_alpha   90.00
_cell.angle_beta   90.00
_cell.angle_gamma   90.00
#
_symmetry.space_group_name_H-M   'P 1'
#
loop_
_entity.id
_entity.type
_entity.pdbx_description
1 polymer ?
#
loop_
_entity_poly.entity_id
_entity_poly.type
_entity_poly.pdbx_seq_one_letter_code
_entity_poly.pdbx_strand_id
1 'polypeptide(L)'
;MAKKDFVMIETALLRRRGFRSLETCSERNAHLTATLSTQANYIGVFRYPLDWFSSESKIRREDLVRVVRRLEDVGLIEYDEEEENLRL
;
A
#
# COMPACT_ATOMS: atom_id res chain seq x y z
N MET A 1 -12.87 11.99 -24.85
CA MET A 1 -12.74 12.41 -23.43
C MET A 1 -12.19 11.22 -22.68
N ALA A 2 -11.03 11.33 -22.02
CA ALA A 2 -10.48 10.20 -21.27
C ALA A 2 -11.47 9.78 -20.18
N LYS A 3 -11.82 8.49 -20.12
CA LYS A 3 -12.62 7.93 -19.03
C LYS A 3 -11.86 8.17 -17.73
N LYS A 4 -12.51 8.82 -16.75
CA LYS A 4 -11.94 9.00 -15.41
C LYS A 4 -12.69 8.07 -14.48
N ASP A 5 -11.96 7.11 -13.91
CA ASP A 5 -12.48 6.24 -12.87
C ASP A 5 -12.17 6.88 -11.51
N PHE A 6 -13.16 6.87 -10.63
CA PHE A 6 -13.06 7.42 -9.29
C PHE A 6 -13.36 6.30 -8.29
N VAL A 7 -12.70 6.36 -7.14
CA VAL A 7 -12.94 5.45 -6.02
C VAL A 7 -13.27 6.25 -4.77
N MET A 8 -14.21 5.74 -3.97
CA MET A 8 -14.54 6.33 -2.67
C MET A 8 -13.71 5.66 -1.59
N ILE A 9 -13.01 6.45 -0.80
CA ILE A 9 -12.26 5.98 0.36
C ILE A 9 -13.05 6.36 1.62
N GLU A 10 -13.22 5.41 2.53
CA GLU A 10 -13.85 5.68 3.82
C GLU A 10 -13.03 6.70 4.61
N THR A 11 -13.66 7.81 5.01
CA THR A 11 -12.99 8.87 5.77
C THR A 11 -12.52 8.41 7.15
N ALA A 12 -13.06 7.30 7.65
CA ALA A 12 -12.59 6.63 8.86
C ALA A 12 -11.10 6.24 8.78
N LEU A 13 -10.57 5.98 7.56
CA LEU A 13 -9.15 5.74 7.33
C LEU A 13 -8.27 6.87 7.91
N LEU A 14 -8.69 8.13 7.74
CA LEU A 14 -7.95 9.30 8.22
C LEU A 14 -7.84 9.36 9.75
N ARG A 15 -8.68 8.61 10.47
CA ARG A 15 -8.69 8.54 11.93
C ARG A 15 -7.94 7.31 12.46
N ARG A 16 -7.61 6.34 11.61
CA ARG A 16 -6.85 5.15 12.02
C ARG A 16 -5.46 5.56 12.52
N ARG A 17 -5.07 5.04 13.68
CA ARG A 17 -3.80 5.40 14.34
C ARG A 17 -2.60 5.18 13.40
N GLY A 18 -2.54 4.03 12.75
CA GLY A 18 -1.45 3.69 11.82
C GLY A 18 -1.36 4.64 10.63
N PHE A 19 -2.49 5.01 10.04
CA PHE A 19 -2.52 5.96 8.91
C PHE A 19 -2.11 7.37 9.34
N ARG A 20 -2.49 7.80 10.54
CA ARG A 20 -2.10 9.11 11.10
C ARG A 20 -0.60 9.21 11.41
N SER A 21 0.05 8.10 11.74
CA SER A 21 1.50 8.06 11.98
C SER A 21 2.36 8.08 10.70
N LEU A 22 1.74 8.04 9.52
CA LEU A 22 2.45 8.18 8.26
C LEU A 22 2.85 9.65 8.03
N GLU A 23 4.15 9.87 7.85
CA GLU A 23 4.78 11.19 7.84
C GLU A 23 4.86 11.75 6.42
N THR A 24 5.06 10.88 5.43
CA THR A 24 5.25 11.29 4.04
C THR A 24 4.01 11.03 3.18
N CYS A 25 3.84 11.82 2.12
CA CYS A 25 2.83 11.55 1.10
C CYS A 25 3.07 10.19 0.41
N SER A 26 4.33 9.78 0.25
CA SER A 26 4.69 8.49 -0.34
C SER A 26 4.18 7.32 0.50
N GLU A 27 4.29 7.36 1.82
CA GLU A 27 3.73 6.34 2.71
C GLU A 27 2.21 6.24 2.60
N ARG A 28 1.52 7.40 2.66
CA ARG A 28 0.06 7.44 2.54
C ARG A 28 -0.41 6.94 1.18
N ASN A 29 0.27 7.36 0.10
CA ASN A 29 -0.03 6.91 -1.25
C ASN A 29 0.22 5.42 -1.40
N ALA A 30 1.30 4.87 -0.83
CA ALA A 30 1.57 3.44 -0.86
C ALA A 30 0.44 2.65 -0.18
N HIS A 31 0.00 3.05 1.02
CA HIS A 31 -1.12 2.38 1.69
C HIS A 31 -2.42 2.46 0.88
N LEU A 32 -2.70 3.63 0.28
CA LEU A 32 -3.86 3.79 -0.58
C LEU A 32 -3.75 2.93 -1.85
N THR A 33 -2.60 2.89 -2.51
CA THR A 33 -2.35 2.01 -3.65
C THR A 33 -2.57 0.55 -3.27
N ALA A 34 -2.05 0.11 -2.12
CA ALA A 34 -2.27 -1.24 -1.64
C ALA A 34 -3.78 -1.50 -1.48
N THR A 35 -4.49 -0.64 -0.75
CA THR A 35 -5.93 -0.78 -0.49
C THR A 35 -6.79 -0.75 -1.76
N LEU A 36 -6.38 0.03 -2.76
CA LEU A 36 -7.12 0.24 -4.01
C LEU A 36 -6.71 -0.72 -5.12
N SER A 37 -5.59 -1.44 -4.96
CA SER A 37 -5.13 -2.37 -5.97
C SER A 37 -6.15 -3.48 -6.14
N THR A 38 -6.53 -3.76 -7.39
CA THR A 38 -7.43 -4.89 -7.71
C THR A 38 -6.90 -6.22 -7.18
N GLN A 39 -5.60 -6.31 -6.95
CA GLN A 39 -4.92 -7.47 -6.41
C GLN A 39 -5.14 -7.65 -4.90
N ALA A 40 -5.31 -6.56 -4.14
CA ALA A 40 -5.65 -6.62 -2.72
C ALA A 40 -7.04 -7.22 -2.45
N ASN A 41 -7.93 -7.15 -3.46
CA ASN A 41 -9.27 -7.73 -3.39
C ASN A 41 -9.29 -9.25 -3.65
N TYR A 42 -8.16 -9.86 -4.01
CA TYR A 42 -8.07 -11.33 -4.08
C TYR A 42 -7.98 -11.91 -2.68
N ILE A 43 -9.13 -12.40 -2.19
CA ILE A 43 -9.38 -12.98 -0.87
C ILE A 43 -8.21 -13.88 -0.40
N GLY A 44 -7.44 -13.37 0.57
CA GLY A 44 -6.65 -14.14 1.54
C GLY A 44 -5.41 -14.91 1.06
N VAL A 45 -5.15 -14.99 -0.26
CA VAL A 45 -4.04 -15.78 -0.82
C VAL A 45 -3.07 -14.94 -1.64
N PHE A 46 -3.49 -13.74 -2.07
CA PHE A 46 -2.66 -12.92 -2.94
C PHE A 46 -1.47 -12.33 -2.18
N ARG A 47 -0.29 -12.87 -2.48
CA ARG A 47 1.00 -12.29 -2.09
C ARG A 47 1.35 -11.26 -3.13
N TYR A 48 1.46 -9.99 -2.72
CA TYR A 48 1.69 -8.92 -3.66
C TYR A 48 3.18 -8.66 -3.84
N PRO A 49 3.80 -9.00 -5.00
CA PRO A 49 5.24 -8.84 -5.16
C PRO A 49 5.65 -7.37 -5.09
N LEU A 50 6.75 -7.09 -4.39
CA LEU A 50 7.27 -5.73 -4.20
C LEU A 50 7.53 -5.02 -5.53
N ASP A 51 7.94 -5.75 -6.58
CA ASP A 51 8.14 -5.22 -7.92
C ASP A 51 6.86 -4.70 -8.57
N TRP A 52 5.77 -5.45 -8.43
CA TRP A 52 4.49 -5.04 -8.99
C TRP A 52 3.95 -3.84 -8.22
N PHE A 53 4.10 -3.86 -6.89
CA PHE A 53 3.73 -2.75 -6.05
C PHE A 53 4.54 -1.48 -6.33
N SER A 54 5.83 -1.61 -6.62
CA SER A 54 6.70 -0.51 -7.08
C SER A 54 6.16 0.14 -8.36
N SER A 55 5.76 -0.68 -9.33
CA SER A 55 5.17 -0.20 -10.59
C SER A 55 3.84 0.55 -10.36
N GLU A 56 2.94 0.01 -9.53
CA GLU A 56 1.63 0.61 -9.26
C GLU A 56 1.70 1.85 -8.37
N SER A 57 2.55 1.83 -7.34
CA SER A 57 2.73 2.96 -6.41
C SER A 57 3.53 4.11 -7.02
N LYS A 58 4.26 3.85 -8.12
CA LYS A 58 5.22 4.78 -8.75
C LYS A 58 6.32 5.24 -7.78
N ILE A 59 6.61 4.44 -6.76
CA ILE A 59 7.70 4.66 -5.83
C ILE A 59 8.88 3.82 -6.32
N ARG A 60 10.09 4.38 -6.35
CA ARG A 60 11.28 3.61 -6.72
C ARG A 60 11.48 2.47 -5.75
N ARG A 61 11.88 1.30 -6.25
CA ARG A 61 12.07 0.09 -5.43
C ARG A 61 12.97 0.33 -4.21
N GLU A 62 14.05 1.10 -4.38
CA GLU A 62 14.98 1.50 -3.32
C GLU A 62 14.29 2.24 -2.17
N ASP A 63 13.39 3.17 -2.48
CA ASP A 63 12.60 3.92 -1.50
C ASP A 63 11.44 3.10 -0.94
N LEU A 64 10.94 2.15 -1.72
CA LEU A 64 9.77 1.35 -1.40
C LEU A 64 10.00 0.44 -0.21
N VAL A 65 11.19 -0.17 -0.08
CA VAL A 65 11.52 -1.02 1.08
C VAL A 65 11.37 -0.24 2.39
N ARG A 66 11.85 1.01 2.44
CA ARG A 66 11.68 1.89 3.62
C ARG A 66 10.20 2.18 3.88
N VAL A 67 9.43 2.46 2.84
CA VAL A 67 7.99 2.75 2.95
C VAL A 67 7.23 1.52 3.45
N VAL A 68 7.51 0.34 2.90
CA VAL A 68 6.86 -0.92 3.27
C VAL A 68 7.15 -1.28 4.71
N ARG A 69 8.41 -1.20 5.15
CA ARG A 69 8.76 -1.38 6.57
C ARG A 69 8.01 -0.40 7.48
N ARG A 70 7.90 0.87 7.08
CA ARG A 70 7.13 1.86 7.85
C ARG A 70 5.65 1.48 7.92
N LEU A 71 5.05 0.99 6.84
CA LEU A 71 3.65 0.56 6.81
C LEU A 71 3.41 -0.68 7.70
N GLU A 72 4.38 -1.60 7.72
CA GLU A 72 4.37 -2.77 8.61
C GLU A 72 4.51 -2.36 10.09
N ASP A 73 5.46 -1.48 10.42
CA ASP A 73 5.68 -0.96 11.77
C ASP A 73 4.41 -0.33 12.37
N VAL A 74 3.58 0.30 11.54
CA VAL A 74 2.33 0.93 11.96
C VAL A 74 1.11 0.01 11.85
N GLY A 75 1.31 -1.27 11.50
CA GLY A 75 0.31 -2.32 11.42
C GLY A 75 -0.73 -2.09 10.31
N LEU A 76 -0.32 -1.50 9.19
CA LEU A 76 -1.19 -1.26 8.03
C LEU A 76 -1.05 -2.31 6.93
N ILE A 77 0.04 -3.06 6.94
CA ILE A 77 0.34 -4.19 6.05
C ILE A 77 1.16 -5.23 6.82
N GLU A 78 1.33 -6.41 6.25
CA GLU A 78 2.37 -7.38 6.61
C GLU A 78 3.37 -7.49 5.43
N TYR A 79 4.67 -7.56 5.72
CA TYR A 79 5.70 -7.70 4.68
C TYR A 79 6.54 -8.96 4.92
N ASP A 80 6.58 -9.83 3.92
CA ASP A 80 7.46 -10.99 3.89
C ASP A 80 8.78 -10.58 3.22
N GLU A 81 9.84 -10.43 4.00
CA GLU A 81 11.16 -10.03 3.49
C GLU A 81 11.87 -11.15 2.73
N GLU A 82 11.59 -12.42 3.03
CA GLU A 82 12.20 -13.55 2.32
C GLU A 82 11.64 -13.70 0.91
N GLU A 83 10.33 -13.53 0.77
CA GLU A 83 9.65 -13.62 -0.53
C GLU A 83 9.37 -12.27 -1.20
N GLU A 84 9.74 -11.15 -0.56
CA GLU A 84 9.48 -9.77 -1.00
C GLU A 84 8.00 -9.51 -1.36
N ASN A 85 7.08 -9.96 -0.50
CA ASN A 85 5.65 -9.93 -0.75
C ASN A 85 4.89 -9.13 0.32
N LEU A 86 3.90 -8.34 -0.09
CA LEU A 86 3.01 -7.59 0.82
C LEU A 86 1.66 -8.29 1.03
N ARG A 87 1.07 -8.11 2.21
CA ARG A 87 -0.32 -8.47 2.56
C ARG A 87 -1.01 -7.32 3.31
N LEU A 88 -2.33 -7.22 3.20
CA LEU A 88 -3.17 -6.20 3.84
C LEU A 88 -4.04 -6.77 4.97
#